data_AF-A0A9D6ZCJ9-F1
#
_entry.id   AF-A0A9D6ZCJ9-F1
#
_cell.length_a   1.000
_cell.length_b   1.000
_cell.length_c   1.000
_cell.angle_alpha   90.00
_cell.angle_beta   90.00
_cell.angle_gamma   90.00
#
_symmetry.space_group_name_H-M   'P 1'
#
loop_
_entity.id
_entity.type
_entity.pdbx_description
1 polymer ?
#
loop_
_entity_poly.entity_id
_entity_poly.type
_entity_poly.pdbx_seq_one_letter_code
_entity_poly.pdbx_strand_id
1 'polypeptide(L)'
;MTAVVAPSAFCKDNYDLPGYRENAEMFLRGIRSNGLLIVDPDGFLKDNLISEIKTLPIKYKTKINILMEELLKNKRKHFVNCNDKGLESFKKNNLLNLAYNVNSICNTDSLILSEMDREEIQKKNPDFKTMTLNGYIYSEFEENRRWLMEDVPPIDQLDKKKLAEIITRSIRFAKYLRFYDKQIGRGKNTSHFRKGIDFILNLWLTNGYFAVQNDLEVEVITCQKEIIYDDEPASKQSEKKNSNQEAYNKVMKELIKPLQEKFKWKIKLLVKEDKSGIFHARHLEAQPAVVLFDRGFDLFMPDGETIKRNIIKIDNGCFEHLKECQKLDEASIEK
;
A
#
# COMPACT_ATOMS: atom_id res chain seq x y z
N MET A 1 -5.49 4.92 3.02
CA MET A 1 -6.73 5.71 2.83
C MET A 1 -6.87 6.08 1.37
N THR A 2 -8.06 6.04 0.80
CA THR A 2 -8.31 6.26 -0.63
C THR A 2 -9.46 7.25 -0.84
N ALA A 3 -9.26 8.25 -1.69
CA ALA A 3 -10.28 9.25 -1.97
C ALA A 3 -10.39 9.53 -3.47
N VAL A 4 -11.59 9.85 -3.91
CA VAL A 4 -11.83 10.56 -5.18
C VAL A 4 -12.11 12.01 -4.85
N VAL A 5 -11.55 12.94 -5.61
CA VAL A 5 -11.75 14.38 -5.40
C VAL A 5 -12.41 14.96 -6.64
N ALA A 6 -13.62 15.48 -6.49
CA ALA A 6 -14.27 16.29 -7.50
C ALA A 6 -13.54 17.65 -7.60
N PRO A 7 -13.30 18.20 -8.80
CA PRO A 7 -12.64 19.50 -8.96
C PRO A 7 -13.33 20.64 -8.19
N SER A 8 -14.66 20.56 -8.05
CA SER A 8 -15.47 21.50 -7.24
C SER A 8 -15.06 21.59 -5.78
N ALA A 9 -14.39 20.57 -5.22
CA ALA A 9 -13.85 20.60 -3.87
C ALA A 9 -12.79 21.69 -3.68
N PHE A 10 -12.22 22.25 -4.75
CA PHE A 10 -11.25 23.35 -4.68
C PHE A 10 -11.82 24.65 -5.25
N CYS A 11 -13.15 24.81 -5.27
CA CYS A 11 -13.79 26.04 -5.71
C CYS A 11 -13.33 27.26 -4.90
N LYS A 12 -12.94 28.33 -5.59
CA LYS A 12 -12.45 29.58 -5.00
C LYS A 12 -13.41 30.20 -3.97
N ASP A 13 -14.72 30.04 -4.19
CA ASP A 13 -15.75 30.70 -3.38
C ASP A 13 -15.81 30.14 -1.95
N ASN A 14 -15.31 28.92 -1.74
CA ASN A 14 -15.27 28.28 -0.42
C ASN A 14 -14.06 28.72 0.42
N TYR A 15 -13.03 29.34 -0.18
CA TYR A 15 -11.78 29.65 0.52
C TYR A 15 -11.87 30.83 1.49
N ASP A 16 -12.96 31.60 1.43
CA ASP A 16 -13.24 32.62 2.43
C ASP A 16 -13.99 32.04 3.66
N LEU A 17 -14.39 30.76 3.62
CA LEU A 17 -14.97 30.06 4.78
C LEU A 17 -13.88 29.79 5.84
N PRO A 18 -14.16 30.05 7.14
CA PRO A 18 -13.20 29.80 8.21
C PRO A 18 -12.73 28.34 8.24
N GLY A 19 -11.41 28.12 8.25
CA GLY A 19 -10.81 26.79 8.37
C GLY A 19 -10.74 25.99 7.07
N TYR A 20 -11.38 26.44 5.98
CA TYR A 20 -11.43 25.68 4.72
C TYR A 20 -10.03 25.46 4.12
N ARG A 21 -9.23 26.52 4.14
CA ARG A 21 -7.85 26.50 3.65
C ARG A 21 -7.00 25.52 4.45
N GLU A 22 -7.05 25.60 5.77
CA GLU A 22 -6.29 24.75 6.68
C GLU A 22 -6.66 23.28 6.46
N ASN A 23 -7.95 22.99 6.34
CA ASN A 23 -8.44 21.66 6.02
C ASN A 23 -7.95 21.15 4.65
N ALA A 24 -7.98 21.99 3.60
CA ALA A 24 -7.48 21.63 2.28
C ALA A 24 -5.97 21.30 2.30
N GLU A 25 -5.18 22.10 3.03
CA GLU A 25 -3.76 21.86 3.25
C GLU A 25 -3.53 20.55 4.03
N MET A 26 -4.31 20.29 5.08
CA MET A 26 -4.23 19.06 5.87
C MET A 26 -4.63 17.82 5.08
N PHE A 27 -5.65 17.92 4.23
CA PHE A 27 -6.06 16.85 3.33
C PHE A 27 -4.90 16.42 2.41
N LEU A 28 -4.29 17.37 1.70
CA LEU A 28 -3.19 17.06 0.80
C LEU A 28 -1.96 16.50 1.55
N ARG A 29 -1.68 16.99 2.76
CA ARG A 29 -0.65 16.39 3.64
C ARG A 29 -1.00 14.96 4.04
N GLY A 30 -2.26 14.68 4.36
CA GLY A 30 -2.78 13.36 4.64
C GLY A 30 -2.53 12.41 3.47
N ILE A 31 -2.93 12.80 2.25
CA ILE A 31 -2.65 12.05 1.02
C ILE A 31 -1.15 11.80 0.85
N ARG A 32 -0.31 12.83 1.02
CA ARG A 32 1.15 12.72 0.89
C ARG A 32 1.74 11.71 1.88
N SER A 33 1.19 11.60 3.08
CA SER A 33 1.71 10.73 4.14
C SER A 33 1.40 9.25 3.92
N ASN A 34 0.14 8.90 3.66
CA ASN A 34 -0.34 7.51 3.57
C ASN A 34 -1.69 7.37 2.84
N GLY A 35 -2.04 8.32 1.97
CA GLY A 35 -3.29 8.30 1.20
C GLY A 35 -3.08 8.15 -0.31
N LEU A 36 -4.16 7.81 -1.00
CA LEU A 36 -4.23 7.67 -2.45
C LEU A 36 -5.39 8.48 -3.00
N LEU A 37 -5.12 9.15 -4.12
CA LEU A 37 -6.12 9.74 -4.98
C LEU A 37 -6.45 8.77 -6.10
N ILE A 38 -7.71 8.40 -6.20
CA ILE A 38 -8.21 7.56 -7.29
C ILE A 38 -8.75 8.50 -8.37
N VAL A 39 -8.29 8.29 -9.60
CA VAL A 39 -8.61 9.14 -10.75
C VAL A 39 -9.20 8.30 -11.87
N ASP A 40 -9.91 8.96 -12.79
CA ASP A 40 -10.44 8.34 -14.00
C ASP A 40 -9.31 7.84 -14.94
N PRO A 41 -9.61 6.90 -15.85
CA PRO A 41 -8.60 6.32 -16.75
C PRO A 41 -7.81 7.37 -17.56
N ASP A 42 -8.51 8.40 -18.04
CA ASP A 42 -7.97 9.47 -18.88
C ASP A 42 -7.32 10.61 -18.07
N GLY A 43 -7.53 10.64 -16.76
CA GLY A 43 -6.99 11.64 -15.85
C GLY A 43 -7.69 13.01 -15.92
N PHE A 44 -8.90 13.10 -16.46
CA PHE A 44 -9.67 14.35 -16.53
C PHE A 44 -9.95 14.94 -15.15
N LEU A 45 -10.31 14.14 -14.15
CA LEU A 45 -10.55 14.61 -12.80
C LEU A 45 -9.29 15.25 -12.22
N LYS A 46 -8.15 14.61 -12.41
CA LYS A 46 -6.84 15.11 -11.96
C LYS A 46 -6.48 16.41 -12.64
N ASP A 47 -6.61 16.49 -13.96
CA ASP A 47 -6.22 17.67 -14.73
C ASP A 47 -7.13 18.87 -14.41
N ASN A 48 -8.43 18.65 -14.27
CA ASN A 48 -9.38 19.70 -13.85
C ASN A 48 -9.16 20.12 -12.40
N LEU A 49 -8.87 19.18 -11.49
CA LEU A 49 -8.52 19.49 -10.11
C LEU A 49 -7.28 20.41 -10.03
N ILE A 50 -6.25 20.11 -10.83
CA ILE A 50 -5.04 20.96 -10.92
C ILE A 50 -5.40 22.34 -11.48
N SER A 51 -6.31 22.40 -12.46
CA SER A 51 -6.78 23.66 -13.03
C SER A 51 -7.49 24.52 -11.98
N GLU A 52 -8.42 23.95 -11.21
CA GLU A 52 -9.13 24.65 -10.13
C GLU A 52 -8.17 25.15 -9.04
N ILE A 53 -7.21 24.32 -8.64
CA ILE A 53 -6.17 24.74 -7.70
C ILE A 53 -5.35 25.94 -8.25
N LYS A 54 -5.12 25.98 -9.57
CA LYS A 54 -4.40 27.09 -10.21
C LYS A 54 -5.23 28.37 -10.33
N THR A 55 -6.56 28.31 -10.32
CA THR A 55 -7.42 29.51 -10.38
C THR A 55 -7.62 30.15 -9.02
N LEU A 56 -7.19 29.50 -7.93
CA LEU A 56 -7.25 30.04 -6.58
C LEU A 56 -6.52 31.39 -6.45
N PRO A 57 -7.07 32.33 -5.64
CA PRO A 57 -6.38 33.58 -5.30
C PRO A 57 -4.99 33.34 -4.71
N ILE A 58 -4.02 34.22 -5.01
CA ILE A 58 -2.61 34.09 -4.57
C ILE A 58 -2.50 33.86 -3.06
N LYS A 59 -3.34 34.53 -2.25
CA LYS A 59 -3.39 34.37 -0.78
C LYS A 59 -3.59 32.92 -0.31
N TYR A 60 -4.25 32.09 -1.11
CA TYR A 60 -4.60 30.70 -0.79
C TYR A 60 -3.79 29.68 -1.61
N LYS A 61 -3.46 30.04 -2.85
CA LYS A 61 -2.89 29.15 -3.86
C LYS A 61 -1.51 28.61 -3.54
N THR A 62 -0.59 29.44 -3.01
CA THR A 62 0.84 29.09 -2.98
C THR A 62 1.14 27.77 -2.26
N LYS A 63 0.61 27.57 -1.04
CA LYS A 63 0.88 26.35 -0.27
C LYS A 63 0.19 25.11 -0.86
N ILE A 64 -1.05 25.26 -1.32
CA ILE A 64 -1.82 24.17 -1.93
C ILE A 64 -1.17 23.70 -3.23
N ASN A 65 -0.71 24.65 -4.07
CA ASN A 65 0.06 24.34 -5.27
C ASN A 65 1.31 23.53 -4.96
N ILE A 66 2.12 23.96 -3.98
CA ILE A 66 3.35 23.25 -3.59
C ILE A 66 3.03 21.81 -3.18
N LEU A 67 2.01 21.61 -2.34
CA LEU A 67 1.61 20.27 -1.90
C LEU A 67 1.13 19.41 -3.08
N MET A 68 0.33 19.96 -3.99
CA MET A 68 -0.13 19.24 -5.17
C MET A 68 1.04 18.89 -6.11
N GLU A 69 1.99 19.80 -6.31
CA GLU A 69 3.19 19.55 -7.11
C GLU A 69 4.07 18.44 -6.52
N GLU A 70 4.20 18.36 -5.19
CA GLU A 70 4.89 17.26 -4.52
C GLU A 70 4.21 15.91 -4.75
N LEU A 71 2.87 15.86 -4.68
CA LEU A 71 2.12 14.65 -5.01
C LEU A 71 2.35 14.23 -6.46
N LEU A 72 2.41 15.18 -7.38
CA LEU A 72 2.63 14.93 -8.81
C LEU A 72 4.06 14.45 -9.11
N LYS A 73 5.09 14.96 -8.40
CA LYS A 73 6.48 14.46 -8.51
C LYS A 73 6.56 12.96 -8.21
N ASN A 74 5.78 12.49 -7.23
CA ASN A 74 5.69 11.09 -6.83
C ASN A 74 4.40 10.42 -7.30
N LYS A 75 3.89 10.77 -8.50
CA LYS A 75 2.56 10.37 -8.96
C LYS A 75 2.22 8.88 -8.80
N ARG A 76 3.18 7.98 -9.04
CA ARG A 76 2.98 6.53 -8.93
C ARG A 76 2.66 6.06 -7.50
N LYS A 77 3.06 6.83 -6.48
CA LYS A 77 2.80 6.53 -5.06
C LYS A 77 1.45 7.05 -4.57
N HIS A 78 0.96 8.15 -5.16
CA HIS A 78 -0.21 8.87 -4.63
C HIS A 78 -1.43 8.84 -5.55
N PHE A 79 -1.26 8.53 -6.84
CA PHE A 79 -2.36 8.47 -7.80
C PHE A 79 -2.53 7.06 -8.33
N VAL A 80 -3.77 6.60 -8.35
CA VAL A 80 -4.17 5.33 -8.93
C VAL A 80 -5.23 5.58 -9.98
N ASN A 81 -4.96 5.18 -11.22
CA ASN A 81 -5.95 5.24 -12.28
C ASN A 81 -6.91 4.07 -12.13
N CYS A 82 -8.20 4.39 -12.15
CA CYS A 82 -9.26 3.41 -12.37
C CYS A 82 -9.02 2.71 -13.71
N ASN A 83 -9.29 1.41 -13.78
CA ASN A 83 -9.10 0.59 -14.98
C ASN A 83 -10.44 0.08 -15.53
N ASP A 84 -11.48 0.91 -15.44
CA ASP A 84 -12.79 0.60 -15.97
C ASP A 84 -13.04 1.36 -17.27
N LYS A 85 -13.06 0.64 -18.39
CA LYS A 85 -13.30 1.21 -19.72
C LYS A 85 -14.72 1.77 -19.87
N GLY A 86 -15.68 1.33 -19.04
CA GLY A 86 -17.03 1.89 -19.00
C GLY A 86 -17.03 3.37 -18.61
N LEU A 87 -15.99 3.82 -17.89
CA LEU A 87 -15.84 5.21 -17.50
C LEU A 87 -15.47 6.15 -18.65
N GLU A 88 -14.86 5.65 -19.73
CA GLU A 88 -14.49 6.45 -20.92
C GLU A 88 -15.73 7.05 -21.61
N SER A 89 -16.89 6.42 -21.44
CA SER A 89 -18.17 6.86 -22.02
C SER A 89 -18.83 8.02 -21.26
N PHE A 90 -18.44 8.28 -20.01
CA PHE A 90 -18.92 9.43 -19.24
C PHE A 90 -18.19 10.67 -19.74
N LYS A 91 -18.78 11.30 -20.76
CA LYS A 91 -18.28 12.52 -21.41
C LYS A 91 -17.77 13.54 -20.38
N LYS A 92 -16.67 14.23 -20.73
CA LYS A 92 -15.98 15.30 -19.99
C LYS A 92 -16.86 16.40 -19.36
N ASN A 93 -18.14 16.47 -19.72
CA ASN A 93 -19.04 17.58 -19.40
C ASN A 93 -19.73 17.47 -18.03
N ASN A 94 -19.59 16.35 -17.31
CA ASN A 94 -20.11 16.23 -15.95
C ASN A 94 -19.07 15.57 -15.02
N LEU A 95 -18.18 16.40 -14.49
CA LEU A 95 -17.10 16.01 -13.58
C LEU A 95 -17.64 15.42 -12.26
N LEU A 96 -18.80 15.88 -11.78
CA LEU A 96 -19.44 15.34 -10.58
C LEU A 96 -19.87 13.88 -10.78
N ASN A 97 -20.58 13.60 -11.88
CA ASN A 97 -20.97 12.23 -12.23
C ASN A 97 -19.76 11.33 -12.45
N LEU A 98 -18.70 11.83 -13.11
CA LEU A 98 -17.46 11.09 -13.29
C LEU A 98 -16.82 10.73 -11.94
N ALA A 99 -16.69 11.70 -11.03
CA ALA A 99 -16.14 11.48 -9.70
C ALA A 99 -16.97 10.49 -8.87
N TYR A 100 -18.31 10.62 -8.93
CA TYR A 100 -19.24 9.68 -8.32
C TYR A 100 -19.04 8.24 -8.82
N ASN A 101 -18.97 8.05 -10.14
CA ASN A 101 -18.81 6.73 -10.74
C ASN A 101 -17.44 6.12 -10.45
N VAL A 102 -16.36 6.91 -10.51
CA VAL A 102 -15.03 6.46 -10.08
C VAL A 102 -15.06 6.00 -8.63
N ASN A 103 -15.70 6.77 -7.74
CA ASN A 103 -15.81 6.41 -6.32
C ASN A 103 -16.58 5.10 -6.13
N SER A 104 -17.70 4.94 -6.84
CA SER A 104 -18.57 3.76 -6.76
C SER A 104 -17.87 2.50 -7.28
N ILE A 105 -17.25 2.56 -8.46
CA ILE A 105 -16.56 1.43 -9.09
C ILE A 105 -15.33 1.00 -8.29
N CYS A 106 -14.53 1.97 -7.85
CA CYS A 106 -13.34 1.69 -7.05
C CYS A 106 -13.66 1.44 -5.57
N ASN A 107 -14.90 1.71 -5.13
CA ASN A 107 -15.39 1.63 -3.75
C ASN A 107 -14.42 2.31 -2.76
N THR A 108 -14.03 3.56 -3.03
CA THR A 108 -13.01 4.26 -2.23
C THR A 108 -13.55 4.67 -0.85
N ASP A 109 -12.67 5.08 0.06
CA ASP A 109 -13.09 5.38 1.44
C ASP A 109 -13.98 6.63 1.49
N SER A 110 -13.79 7.59 0.57
CA SER A 110 -14.61 8.80 0.51
C SER A 110 -14.56 9.49 -0.85
N LEU A 111 -15.68 10.08 -1.25
CA LEU A 111 -15.74 11.10 -2.31
C LEU A 111 -15.68 12.50 -1.68
N ILE A 112 -14.76 13.34 -2.14
CA ILE A 112 -14.54 14.70 -1.66
C ILE A 112 -15.04 15.70 -2.68
N LEU A 113 -15.88 16.64 -2.24
CA LEU A 113 -16.57 17.57 -3.13
C LEU A 113 -16.97 18.87 -2.41
N SER A 114 -17.59 19.79 -3.15
CA SER A 114 -18.20 21.01 -2.59
C SER A 114 -19.47 20.68 -1.78
N GLU A 115 -19.94 21.61 -0.94
CA GLU A 115 -21.20 21.39 -0.19
C GLU A 115 -22.41 21.25 -1.13
N MET A 116 -22.49 22.07 -2.19
CA MET A 116 -23.61 22.00 -3.15
C MET A 116 -23.67 20.63 -3.85
N ASP A 117 -22.53 20.15 -4.35
CA ASP A 117 -22.46 18.84 -5.00
C ASP A 117 -22.81 17.71 -4.00
N ARG A 118 -22.55 17.93 -2.70
CA ARG A 118 -22.75 16.91 -1.66
C ARG A 118 -24.20 16.78 -1.36
N GLU A 119 -24.90 17.90 -1.23
CA GLU A 119 -26.35 17.89 -1.16
C GLU A 119 -26.96 17.23 -2.41
N GLU A 120 -26.43 17.48 -3.61
CA GLU A 120 -26.94 16.84 -4.83
C GLU A 120 -26.78 15.32 -4.79
N ILE A 121 -25.58 14.83 -4.43
CA ILE A 121 -25.32 13.38 -4.33
C ILE A 121 -26.13 12.75 -3.20
N GLN A 122 -26.18 13.36 -2.02
CA GLN A 122 -26.91 12.83 -0.86
C GLN A 122 -28.43 12.83 -1.07
N LYS A 123 -28.99 13.79 -1.82
CA LYS A 123 -30.41 13.76 -2.23
C LYS A 123 -30.73 12.54 -3.10
N LYS A 124 -29.81 12.13 -3.97
CA LYS A 124 -29.97 10.96 -4.85
C LYS A 124 -29.62 9.65 -4.16
N ASN A 125 -28.64 9.67 -3.26
CA ASN A 125 -28.11 8.52 -2.55
C ASN A 125 -27.64 8.91 -1.14
N PRO A 126 -28.55 8.91 -0.14
CA PRO A 126 -28.27 9.39 1.22
C PRO A 126 -27.11 8.67 1.93
N ASP A 127 -26.94 7.38 1.66
CA ASP A 127 -25.93 6.54 2.30
C ASP A 127 -24.56 6.60 1.58
N PHE A 128 -24.45 7.38 0.50
CA PHE A 128 -23.20 7.48 -0.25
C PHE A 128 -22.12 8.23 0.54
N LYS A 129 -20.99 7.57 0.74
CA LYS A 129 -19.85 8.10 1.50
C LYS A 129 -19.26 9.33 0.79
N THR A 130 -19.61 10.49 1.33
CA THR A 130 -19.22 11.81 0.82
C THR A 130 -18.68 12.66 1.95
N MET A 131 -17.77 13.56 1.62
CA MET A 131 -17.27 14.57 2.55
C MET A 131 -16.93 15.86 1.82
N THR A 132 -16.84 16.94 2.58
CA THR A 132 -16.30 18.21 2.10
C THR A 132 -14.97 18.50 2.76
N LEU A 133 -14.18 19.39 2.16
CA LEU A 133 -12.92 19.81 2.78
C LEU A 133 -13.17 20.53 4.11
N ASN A 134 -14.25 21.30 4.25
CA ASN A 134 -14.49 22.06 5.47
C ASN A 134 -14.59 21.19 6.75
N GLY A 135 -15.04 19.93 6.60
CA GLY A 135 -15.13 18.96 7.68
C GLY A 135 -13.97 17.96 7.76
N TYR A 136 -12.87 18.16 7.00
CA TYR A 136 -11.83 17.15 6.83
C TYR A 136 -11.20 16.68 8.16
N ILE A 137 -10.73 17.62 8.99
CA ILE A 137 -9.98 17.30 10.21
C ILE A 137 -10.79 16.43 11.19
N TYR A 138 -12.11 16.59 11.19
CA TYR A 138 -13.04 15.89 12.07
C TYR A 138 -13.73 14.71 11.39
N SER A 139 -13.36 14.40 10.15
CA SER A 139 -13.97 13.31 9.40
C SER A 139 -13.47 11.94 9.87
N GLU A 140 -14.34 10.94 9.78
CA GLU A 140 -13.97 9.52 9.98
C GLU A 140 -12.81 9.10 9.04
N PHE A 141 -12.71 9.75 7.87
CA PHE A 141 -11.61 9.56 6.93
C PHE A 141 -10.26 9.91 7.57
N GLU A 142 -10.13 11.11 8.16
CA GLU A 142 -8.89 11.56 8.79
C GLU A 142 -8.62 10.85 10.12
N GLU A 143 -9.67 10.55 10.89
CA GLU A 143 -9.56 9.76 12.13
C GLU A 143 -8.96 8.37 11.85
N ASN A 144 -9.54 7.64 10.88
CA ASN A 144 -9.02 6.34 10.47
C ASN A 144 -7.59 6.43 9.94
N ARG A 145 -7.25 7.51 9.22
CA ARG A 145 -5.89 7.74 8.71
C ARG A 145 -4.87 7.86 9.83
N ARG A 146 -5.18 8.66 10.86
CA ARG A 146 -4.32 8.90 12.02
C ARG A 146 -4.17 7.65 12.87
N TRP A 147 -5.28 6.98 13.16
CA TRP A 147 -5.27 5.75 13.94
C TRP A 147 -4.32 4.70 13.33
N LEU A 148 -4.35 4.52 12.00
CA LEU A 148 -3.46 3.60 11.28
C LEU A 148 -1.97 3.98 11.34
N MET A 149 -1.65 5.25 11.58
CA MET A 149 -0.27 5.74 11.65
C MET A 149 0.29 5.74 13.07
N GLU A 150 -0.55 6.00 14.06
CA GLU A 150 -0.14 6.41 15.40
C GLU A 150 -0.59 5.43 16.50
N ASP A 151 -1.76 4.78 16.36
CA ASP A 151 -2.47 4.17 17.49
C ASP A 151 -2.86 2.69 17.29
N VAL A 152 -2.23 1.98 16.35
CA VAL A 152 -2.53 0.56 16.13
C VAL A 152 -1.92 -0.28 17.27
N PRO A 153 -2.72 -0.96 18.10
CA PRO A 153 -2.20 -1.85 19.14
C PRO A 153 -1.59 -3.11 18.51
N PRO A 154 -0.82 -3.92 19.27
CA PRO A 154 -0.34 -5.21 18.82
C PRO A 154 -1.46 -6.10 18.26
N ILE A 155 -1.19 -6.81 17.17
CA ILE A 155 -2.24 -7.50 16.40
C ILE A 155 -2.91 -8.68 17.13
N ASP A 156 -2.29 -9.20 18.18
CA ASP A 156 -2.87 -10.20 19.08
C ASP A 156 -4.00 -9.64 19.94
N GLN A 157 -4.08 -8.31 20.09
CA GLN A 157 -5.13 -7.60 20.80
C GLN A 157 -6.26 -7.14 19.87
N LEU A 158 -6.10 -7.33 18.57
CA LEU A 158 -7.10 -7.01 17.56
C LEU A 158 -7.91 -8.25 17.20
N ASP A 159 -9.18 -8.05 16.86
CA ASP A 159 -9.91 -9.10 16.17
C ASP A 159 -9.36 -9.31 14.74
N LYS A 160 -9.61 -10.49 14.18
CA LYS A 160 -9.13 -10.87 12.84
C LYS A 160 -9.66 -9.94 11.73
N LYS A 161 -10.85 -9.37 11.91
CA LYS A 161 -11.47 -8.48 10.92
C LYS A 161 -10.74 -7.14 10.85
N LYS A 162 -10.35 -6.59 12.01
CA LYS A 162 -9.59 -5.34 12.09
C LYS A 162 -8.18 -5.52 11.53
N LEU A 163 -7.51 -6.63 11.85
CA LEU A 163 -6.22 -6.98 11.23
C LEU A 163 -6.34 -7.07 9.70
N ALA A 164 -7.36 -7.77 9.20
CA ALA A 164 -7.61 -7.89 7.77
C ALA A 164 -7.87 -6.52 7.13
N GLU A 165 -8.60 -5.63 7.80
CA GLU A 165 -8.88 -4.28 7.33
C GLU A 165 -7.60 -3.44 7.17
N ILE A 166 -6.72 -3.43 8.18
CA ILE A 166 -5.45 -2.69 8.17
C ILE A 166 -4.58 -3.11 6.98
N ILE A 167 -4.41 -4.42 6.82
CA ILE A 167 -3.61 -4.99 5.74
C ILE A 167 -4.25 -4.69 4.39
N THR A 168 -5.56 -4.92 4.26
CA THR A 168 -6.31 -4.68 3.02
C THR A 168 -6.17 -3.23 2.55
N ARG A 169 -6.32 -2.26 3.46
CA ARG A 169 -6.17 -0.83 3.13
C ARG A 169 -4.78 -0.48 2.56
N SER A 170 -3.75 -1.24 2.91
CA SER A 170 -2.37 -1.04 2.45
C SER A 170 -2.07 -1.71 1.11
N ILE A 171 -2.82 -2.74 0.72
CA ILE A 171 -2.54 -3.56 -0.47
C ILE A 171 -3.61 -3.46 -1.57
N ARG A 172 -4.78 -2.91 -1.24
CA ARG A 172 -5.97 -2.91 -2.12
C ARG A 172 -5.69 -2.41 -3.54
N PHE A 173 -4.95 -1.32 -3.67
CA PHE A 173 -4.63 -0.72 -4.97
C PHE A 173 -3.21 -1.02 -5.44
N ALA A 174 -2.58 -2.06 -4.89
CA ALA A 174 -1.25 -2.48 -5.30
C ALA A 174 -1.31 -3.31 -6.60
N LYS A 175 -0.27 -3.18 -7.43
CA LYS A 175 -0.01 -4.05 -8.60
C LYS A 175 1.10 -5.07 -8.37
N TYR A 176 1.81 -4.94 -7.26
CA TYR A 176 2.82 -5.89 -6.83
C TYR A 176 2.84 -5.93 -5.30
N LEU A 177 3.29 -7.05 -4.75
CA LEU A 177 3.59 -7.19 -3.32
C LEU A 177 5.00 -7.77 -3.14
N ARG A 178 5.79 -7.19 -2.25
CA ARG A 178 7.11 -7.71 -1.90
C ARG A 178 7.20 -7.93 -0.40
N PHE A 179 7.57 -9.14 -0.02
CA PHE A 179 7.69 -9.60 1.35
C PHE A 179 9.17 -9.66 1.72
N TYR A 180 9.64 -8.76 2.56
CA TYR A 180 11.01 -8.74 3.07
C TYR A 180 11.05 -9.37 4.45
N ASP A 181 11.82 -10.44 4.63
CA ASP A 181 12.05 -11.01 5.96
C ASP A 181 13.33 -11.86 5.99
N LYS A 182 14.32 -11.44 6.77
CA LYS A 182 15.60 -12.17 6.95
C LYS A 182 15.41 -13.57 7.53
N GLN A 183 14.36 -13.78 8.33
CA GLN A 183 14.17 -15.05 9.05
C GLN A 183 13.66 -16.18 8.14
N ILE A 184 13.04 -15.85 6.99
CA ILE A 184 12.57 -16.86 6.03
C ILE A 184 13.74 -17.70 5.51
N GLY A 185 14.81 -17.05 5.07
CA GLY A 185 15.97 -17.73 4.48
C GLY A 185 16.79 -18.57 5.46
N ARG A 186 16.55 -18.45 6.77
CA ARG A 186 17.11 -19.38 7.77
C ARG A 186 16.46 -20.77 7.74
N GLY A 187 15.32 -20.92 7.07
CA GLY A 187 14.70 -22.22 6.79
C GLY A 187 14.15 -22.98 8.02
N LYS A 188 13.96 -22.35 9.19
CA LYS A 188 13.48 -23.05 10.40
C LYS A 188 11.97 -23.29 10.39
N ASN A 189 11.17 -22.21 10.26
CA ASN A 189 9.70 -22.22 10.42
C ASN A 189 8.96 -21.83 9.14
N THR A 190 9.42 -22.33 7.98
CA THR A 190 8.92 -22.00 6.63
C THR A 190 7.41 -22.18 6.47
N SER A 191 6.83 -23.21 7.10
CA SER A 191 5.38 -23.44 7.09
C SER A 191 4.57 -22.33 7.78
N HIS A 192 5.10 -21.71 8.84
CA HIS A 192 4.41 -20.63 9.53
C HIS A 192 4.49 -19.31 8.74
N PHE A 193 5.67 -18.99 8.19
CA PHE A 193 5.81 -17.86 7.26
C PHE A 193 4.86 -18.01 6.07
N ARG A 194 4.72 -19.23 5.53
CA ARG A 194 3.73 -19.50 4.49
C ARG A 194 2.32 -19.14 4.94
N LYS A 195 1.88 -19.53 6.15
CA LYS A 195 0.53 -19.18 6.65
C LYS A 195 0.32 -17.65 6.71
N GLY A 196 1.30 -16.89 7.18
CA GLY A 196 1.20 -15.43 7.23
C GLY A 196 1.16 -14.76 5.86
N ILE A 197 2.04 -15.18 4.95
CA ILE A 197 2.04 -14.68 3.56
C ILE A 197 0.77 -15.10 2.83
N ASP A 198 0.32 -16.35 2.98
CA ASP A 198 -0.93 -16.86 2.43
C ASP A 198 -2.12 -16.02 2.89
N PHE A 199 -2.21 -15.70 4.19
CA PHE A 199 -3.26 -14.81 4.71
C PHE A 199 -3.30 -13.46 3.98
N ILE A 200 -2.15 -12.79 3.84
CA ILE A 200 -2.05 -11.49 3.16
C ILE A 200 -2.42 -11.61 1.67
N LEU A 201 -1.95 -12.66 1.00
CA LEU A 201 -2.26 -12.91 -0.41
C LEU A 201 -3.75 -13.22 -0.63
N ASN A 202 -4.42 -13.94 0.29
CA ASN A 202 -5.87 -14.16 0.22
C ASN A 202 -6.66 -12.86 0.42
N LEU A 203 -6.20 -11.97 1.31
CA LEU A 203 -6.80 -10.64 1.46
C LEU A 203 -6.66 -9.83 0.18
N TRP A 204 -5.49 -9.90 -0.47
CA TRP A 204 -5.27 -9.23 -1.75
C TRP A 204 -6.13 -9.84 -2.86
N LEU A 205 -6.25 -11.16 -2.92
CA LEU A 205 -7.05 -11.86 -3.94
C LEU A 205 -8.53 -11.45 -3.84
N THR A 206 -9.03 -11.34 -2.61
CA THR A 206 -10.44 -11.04 -2.33
C THR A 206 -10.76 -9.55 -2.48
N ASN A 207 -9.86 -8.67 -2.02
CA ASN A 207 -10.17 -7.24 -1.86
C ASN A 207 -9.35 -6.32 -2.78
N GLY A 208 -8.35 -6.85 -3.48
CA GLY A 208 -7.47 -6.08 -4.33
C GLY A 208 -8.17 -5.64 -5.60
N TYR A 209 -8.15 -4.33 -5.88
CA TYR A 209 -8.76 -3.75 -7.07
C TYR A 209 -8.14 -4.30 -8.37
N PHE A 210 -6.82 -4.50 -8.38
CA PHE A 210 -6.11 -5.07 -9.53
C PHE A 210 -5.96 -6.59 -9.47
N ALA A 211 -6.31 -7.24 -8.36
CA ALA A 211 -6.00 -8.65 -8.07
C ALA A 211 -6.58 -9.65 -9.09
N VAL A 212 -7.61 -9.24 -9.86
CA VAL A 212 -8.15 -10.02 -10.98
C VAL A 212 -7.17 -10.22 -12.14
N GLN A 213 -6.14 -9.38 -12.24
CA GLN A 213 -5.10 -9.47 -13.26
C GLN A 213 -4.11 -10.61 -12.99
N ASN A 214 -3.54 -11.19 -14.05
CA ASN A 214 -2.63 -12.34 -13.98
C ASN A 214 -1.14 -11.93 -14.06
N ASP A 215 -0.85 -10.73 -14.55
CA ASP A 215 0.50 -10.18 -14.75
C ASP A 215 1.06 -9.48 -13.50
N LEU A 216 0.36 -9.58 -12.36
CA LEU A 216 0.85 -9.05 -11.10
C LEU A 216 2.01 -9.87 -10.55
N GLU A 217 2.94 -9.19 -9.87
CA GLU A 217 4.14 -9.80 -9.33
C GLU A 217 4.10 -9.88 -7.80
N VAL A 218 4.52 -11.03 -7.29
CA VAL A 218 4.79 -11.23 -5.86
C VAL A 218 6.23 -11.66 -5.68
N GLU A 219 6.95 -11.01 -4.79
CA GLU A 219 8.34 -11.35 -4.50
C GLU A 219 8.51 -11.61 -3.01
N VAL A 220 9.11 -12.74 -2.67
CA VAL A 220 9.59 -13.04 -1.31
C VAL A 220 11.09 -12.79 -1.31
N ILE A 221 11.54 -11.83 -0.54
CA ILE A 221 12.92 -11.35 -0.50
C ILE A 221 13.49 -11.66 0.88
N THR A 222 14.58 -12.40 0.91
CA THR A 222 15.23 -12.85 2.15
C THR A 222 16.74 -12.91 1.99
N CYS A 223 17.46 -13.36 3.03
CA CYS A 223 18.91 -13.54 2.99
C CYS A 223 19.28 -15.01 3.03
N GLN A 224 20.48 -15.32 2.55
CA GLN A 224 21.11 -16.61 2.80
C GLN A 224 21.18 -16.93 4.30
N LYS A 225 21.07 -18.21 4.65
CA LYS A 225 21.10 -18.69 6.03
C LYS A 225 22.44 -18.37 6.70
N GLU A 226 23.53 -18.57 5.96
CA GLU A 226 24.91 -18.36 6.38
C GLU A 226 25.65 -17.48 5.39
N ILE A 227 26.41 -16.52 5.90
CA ILE A 227 27.29 -15.65 5.09
C ILE A 227 28.59 -16.39 4.83
N ILE A 228 29.03 -16.40 3.58
CA ILE A 228 30.31 -16.97 3.15
C ILE A 228 31.30 -15.82 2.99
N TYR A 229 32.39 -15.85 3.75
CA TYR A 229 33.46 -14.86 3.60
C TYR A 229 34.61 -15.43 2.77
N ASP A 230 35.25 -14.56 1.99
CA ASP A 230 36.24 -14.97 1.00
C ASP A 230 37.55 -15.47 1.66
N ASP A 231 37.79 -15.09 2.92
CA ASP A 231 38.93 -15.50 3.75
C ASP A 231 38.72 -16.83 4.51
N GLU A 232 37.55 -17.46 4.38
CA GLU A 232 37.27 -18.73 5.06
C GLU A 232 37.94 -19.93 4.38
N PRO A 233 38.35 -20.97 5.13
CA PRO A 233 38.84 -22.21 4.53
C PRO A 233 37.82 -22.82 3.55
N ALA A 234 38.31 -23.39 2.44
CA ALA A 234 37.46 -23.97 1.40
C ALA A 234 36.46 -25.01 1.92
N SER A 235 36.83 -25.79 2.94
CA SER A 235 35.93 -26.74 3.61
C SER A 235 34.73 -26.04 4.26
N LYS A 236 34.97 -24.96 5.03
CA LYS A 236 33.90 -24.17 5.66
C LYS A 236 33.01 -23.47 4.63
N GLN A 237 33.61 -22.93 3.56
CA GLN A 237 32.84 -22.34 2.46
C GLN A 237 31.91 -23.39 1.84
N SER A 238 32.40 -24.61 1.62
CA SER A 238 31.60 -25.72 1.08
C SER A 238 30.46 -26.14 2.01
N GLU A 239 30.72 -26.26 3.32
CA GLU A 239 29.69 -26.58 4.33
C GLU A 239 28.56 -25.54 4.33
N LYS A 240 28.91 -24.25 4.32
CA LYS A 240 27.94 -23.15 4.27
C LYS A 240 27.16 -23.12 2.96
N LYS A 241 27.80 -23.37 1.81
CA LYS A 241 27.11 -23.50 0.52
C LYS A 241 26.04 -24.59 0.58
N ASN A 242 26.39 -25.77 1.10
CA ASN A 242 25.44 -26.87 1.27
C ASN A 242 24.29 -26.49 2.21
N SER A 243 24.58 -25.90 3.36
CA SER A 243 23.59 -25.43 4.33
C SER A 243 22.65 -24.35 3.76
N ASN A 244 23.17 -23.44 2.94
CA ASN A 244 22.39 -22.45 2.21
C ASN A 244 21.49 -23.09 1.14
N GLN A 245 22.01 -24.06 0.39
CA GLN A 245 21.24 -24.80 -0.62
C GLN A 245 20.10 -25.60 0.02
N GLU A 246 20.36 -26.28 1.15
CA GLU A 246 19.32 -26.98 1.92
C GLU A 246 18.22 -26.03 2.40
N ALA A 247 18.61 -24.87 2.93
CA ALA A 247 17.65 -23.85 3.39
C ALA A 247 16.81 -23.31 2.22
N TYR A 248 17.43 -23.01 1.08
CA TYR A 248 16.75 -22.60 -0.14
C TYR A 248 15.75 -23.65 -0.61
N ASN A 249 16.18 -24.90 -0.74
CA ASN A 249 15.33 -26.02 -1.16
C ASN A 249 14.13 -26.18 -0.22
N LYS A 250 14.34 -26.01 1.08
CA LYS A 250 13.26 -26.04 2.08
C LYS A 250 12.29 -24.87 1.92
N VAL A 251 12.77 -23.63 1.75
CA VAL A 251 11.89 -22.46 1.49
C VAL A 251 11.10 -22.66 0.19
N MET A 252 11.75 -23.14 -0.87
CA MET A 252 11.08 -23.42 -2.13
C MET A 252 9.99 -24.46 -1.99
N LYS A 253 10.28 -25.59 -1.31
CA LYS A 253 9.34 -26.70 -1.11
C LYS A 253 8.18 -26.34 -0.19
N GLU A 254 8.45 -25.69 0.94
CA GLU A 254 7.46 -25.52 2.01
C GLU A 254 6.73 -24.18 1.98
N LEU A 255 7.26 -23.19 1.27
CA LEU A 255 6.70 -21.84 1.19
C LEU A 255 6.35 -21.44 -0.25
N ILE A 256 7.32 -21.43 -1.17
CA ILE A 256 7.12 -20.80 -2.49
C ILE A 256 6.24 -21.64 -3.40
N LYS A 257 6.56 -22.92 -3.62
CA LYS A 257 5.78 -23.81 -4.50
C LYS A 257 4.31 -23.91 -4.08
N PRO A 258 3.97 -24.12 -2.79
CA PRO A 258 2.57 -24.14 -2.37
C PRO A 258 1.83 -22.82 -2.62
N LEU A 259 2.52 -21.66 -2.51
CA LEU A 259 1.90 -20.38 -2.83
C LEU A 259 1.71 -20.23 -4.35
N GLN A 260 2.67 -20.67 -5.17
CA GLN A 260 2.55 -20.67 -6.65
C GLN A 260 1.42 -21.60 -7.15
N GLU A 261 1.20 -22.73 -6.47
CA GLU A 261 0.11 -23.65 -6.79
C GLU A 261 -1.26 -23.05 -6.42
N LYS A 262 -1.34 -22.27 -5.35
CA LYS A 262 -2.59 -21.68 -4.85
C LYS A 262 -2.98 -20.39 -5.57
N PHE A 263 -2.01 -19.54 -5.90
CA PHE A 263 -2.25 -18.21 -6.46
C PHE A 263 -1.80 -18.11 -7.91
N LYS A 264 -2.60 -17.45 -8.73
CA LYS A 264 -2.35 -17.26 -10.17
C LYS A 264 -1.20 -16.30 -10.51
N TRP A 265 -0.71 -15.52 -9.55
CA TRP A 265 0.32 -14.51 -9.77
C TRP A 265 1.71 -15.12 -9.85
N LYS A 266 2.63 -14.41 -10.49
CA LYS A 266 4.04 -14.83 -10.54
C LYS A 266 4.70 -14.58 -9.18
N ILE A 267 4.82 -15.63 -8.37
CA ILE A 267 5.51 -15.59 -7.07
C ILE A 267 6.98 -15.99 -7.24
N LYS A 268 7.91 -15.11 -6.88
CA LYS A 268 9.37 -15.34 -6.97
C LYS A 268 9.99 -15.38 -5.58
N LEU A 269 11.08 -16.14 -5.43
CA LEU A 269 11.98 -16.06 -4.29
C LEU A 269 13.29 -15.39 -4.72
N LEU A 270 13.67 -14.33 -4.01
CA LEU A 270 14.95 -13.66 -4.17
C LEU A 270 15.74 -13.82 -2.86
N VAL A 271 16.84 -14.58 -2.91
CA VAL A 271 17.74 -14.74 -1.77
C VAL A 271 18.94 -13.85 -1.98
N LYS A 272 19.18 -12.95 -1.03
CA LYS A 272 20.24 -11.94 -1.08
C LYS A 272 21.45 -12.35 -0.25
N GLU A 273 22.62 -11.95 -0.72
CA GLU A 273 23.86 -12.01 0.03
C GLU A 273 24.04 -10.69 0.83
N ASP A 274 24.04 -10.80 2.16
CA ASP A 274 24.07 -9.66 3.08
C ASP A 274 25.41 -9.56 3.81
N LYS A 275 26.53 -9.50 3.06
CA LYS A 275 27.89 -9.36 3.63
C LYS A 275 28.01 -8.09 4.49
N SER A 276 27.29 -7.04 4.15
CA SER A 276 27.28 -5.75 4.87
C SER A 276 26.35 -5.72 6.10
N GLY A 277 25.53 -6.75 6.33
CA GLY A 277 24.61 -6.81 7.46
C GLY A 277 23.46 -5.79 7.41
N ILE A 278 23.18 -5.20 6.24
CA ILE A 278 22.15 -4.18 6.08
C ILE A 278 20.74 -4.79 6.01
N PHE A 279 20.60 -6.06 5.64
CA PHE A 279 19.29 -6.67 5.50
C PHE A 279 18.76 -7.14 6.87
N HIS A 280 17.94 -6.28 7.48
CA HIS A 280 17.17 -6.57 8.69
C HIS A 280 15.67 -6.28 8.50
N ALA A 281 15.28 -5.96 7.26
CA ALA A 281 13.92 -5.62 6.89
C ALA A 281 12.92 -6.75 7.21
N ARG A 282 11.78 -6.35 7.78
CA ARG A 282 10.60 -7.17 8.04
C ARG A 282 9.37 -6.42 7.53
N HIS A 283 9.29 -6.23 6.22
CA HIS A 283 8.35 -5.29 5.61
C HIS A 283 7.55 -5.95 4.51
N LEU A 284 6.28 -5.55 4.40
CA LEU A 284 5.48 -5.71 3.20
C LEU A 284 5.57 -4.41 2.41
N GLU A 285 6.17 -4.45 1.24
CA GLU A 285 6.15 -3.34 0.30
C GLU A 285 5.04 -3.56 -0.72
N ALA A 286 4.18 -2.56 -0.84
CA ALA A 286 3.22 -2.42 -1.92
C ALA A 286 3.45 -1.07 -2.60
N GLN A 287 2.92 -0.89 -3.82
CA GLN A 287 2.99 0.39 -4.51
C GLN A 287 2.53 1.61 -3.67
N PRO A 288 1.42 1.55 -2.91
CA PRO A 288 0.95 2.69 -2.14
C PRO A 288 1.54 2.81 -0.73
N ALA A 289 2.13 1.74 -0.18
CA ALA A 289 2.52 1.70 1.22
C ALA A 289 3.64 0.69 1.50
N VAL A 290 4.48 1.01 2.48
CA VAL A 290 5.37 0.05 3.14
C VAL A 290 4.81 -0.19 4.54
N VAL A 291 4.71 -1.47 4.92
CA VAL A 291 4.16 -1.88 6.20
C VAL A 291 5.20 -2.72 6.94
N LEU A 292 5.63 -2.24 8.10
CA LEU A 292 6.49 -2.97 9.03
C LEU A 292 5.68 -4.06 9.74
N PHE A 293 6.27 -5.24 9.88
CA PHE A 293 5.87 -6.31 10.76
C PHE A 293 7.04 -6.56 11.72
N ASP A 294 6.98 -6.09 12.97
CA ASP A 294 8.14 -6.09 13.87
C ASP A 294 8.75 -7.49 14.07
N ARG A 295 7.95 -8.56 13.99
CA ARG A 295 8.38 -9.96 14.07
C ARG A 295 8.33 -10.71 12.74
N GLY A 296 8.06 -10.02 11.64
CA GLY A 296 8.01 -10.61 10.31
C GLY A 296 6.68 -11.32 10.03
N PHE A 297 6.70 -12.26 9.08
CA PHE A 297 5.47 -12.90 8.57
C PHE A 297 5.09 -14.21 9.27
N ASP A 298 5.76 -14.57 10.37
CA ASP A 298 5.32 -15.65 11.26
C ASP A 298 4.17 -15.16 12.17
N LEU A 299 3.00 -14.91 11.56
CA LEU A 299 1.87 -14.22 12.20
C LEU A 299 1.03 -15.09 13.13
N PHE A 300 1.05 -16.41 12.94
CA PHE A 300 0.14 -17.32 13.62
C PHE A 300 0.90 -18.31 14.51
N MET A 301 0.27 -18.72 15.59
CA MET A 301 0.70 -19.85 16.41
C MET A 301 0.62 -21.16 15.60
N PRO A 302 1.25 -22.25 16.08
CA PRO A 302 1.20 -23.55 15.38
C PRO A 302 -0.23 -24.03 15.08
N ASP A 303 -1.18 -23.71 15.96
CA ASP A 303 -2.61 -23.97 15.79
C ASP A 303 -3.21 -23.35 14.51
N GLY A 304 -2.57 -22.32 13.94
CA GLY A 304 -3.03 -21.61 12.76
C GLY A 304 -4.19 -20.65 13.00
N GLU A 305 -4.70 -20.55 14.23
CA GLU A 305 -5.85 -19.72 14.56
C GLU A 305 -5.49 -18.56 15.46
N THR A 306 -4.57 -18.78 16.40
CA THR A 306 -4.16 -17.78 17.37
C THR A 306 -3.11 -16.86 16.74
N ILE A 307 -3.33 -15.56 16.84
CA ILE A 307 -2.39 -14.55 16.32
C ILE A 307 -1.23 -14.39 17.31
N LYS A 308 0.00 -14.40 16.80
CA LYS A 308 1.19 -14.04 17.57
C LYS A 308 1.25 -12.54 17.75
N ARG A 309 1.72 -12.11 18.93
CA ARG A 309 2.04 -10.70 19.18
C ARG A 309 3.03 -10.19 18.14
N ASN A 310 2.60 -9.19 17.38
CA ASN A 310 3.35 -8.52 16.32
C ASN A 310 2.82 -7.08 16.23
N ILE A 311 3.70 -6.13 15.94
CA ILE A 311 3.34 -4.73 15.73
C ILE A 311 3.35 -4.48 14.24
N ILE A 312 2.20 -4.03 13.71
CA ILE A 312 2.05 -3.63 12.32
C ILE A 312 1.97 -2.11 12.26
N LYS A 313 2.82 -1.50 11.43
CA LYS A 313 2.85 -0.04 11.26
C LYS A 313 3.12 0.34 9.81
N ILE A 314 2.50 1.42 9.33
CA ILE A 314 2.87 2.03 8.06
C ILE A 314 4.23 2.72 8.23
N ASP A 315 5.23 2.28 7.45
CA ASP A 315 6.60 2.79 7.48
C ASP A 315 7.08 3.19 6.08
N ASN A 316 6.39 4.18 5.50
CA ASN A 316 6.75 4.72 4.19
C ASN A 316 8.15 5.35 4.15
N GLY A 317 8.78 5.63 5.30
CA GLY A 317 10.17 6.08 5.36
C GLY A 317 11.17 5.03 4.87
N CYS A 318 10.84 3.74 5.00
CA CYS A 318 11.73 2.64 4.64
C CYS A 318 11.83 2.34 3.14
N PHE A 319 11.11 3.04 2.25
CA PHE A 319 11.16 2.77 0.81
C PHE A 319 12.59 2.76 0.23
N GLU A 320 13.45 3.71 0.63
CA GLU A 320 14.83 3.76 0.12
C GLU A 320 15.68 2.62 0.67
N HIS A 321 15.54 2.31 1.97
CA HIS A 321 16.22 1.16 2.57
C HIS A 321 15.81 -0.17 1.93
N LEU A 322 14.53 -0.36 1.59
CA LEU A 322 14.08 -1.56 0.90
C LEU A 322 14.65 -1.67 -0.52
N LYS A 323 14.82 -0.54 -1.23
CA LYS A 323 15.54 -0.53 -2.53
C LYS A 323 17.01 -0.90 -2.37
N GLU A 324 17.68 -0.48 -1.30
CA GLU A 324 19.05 -0.92 -1.00
C GLU A 324 19.10 -2.44 -0.79
N CYS A 325 18.16 -2.98 0.00
CA CYS A 325 18.03 -4.43 0.20
C CYS A 325 17.79 -5.19 -1.11
N GLN A 326 16.99 -4.65 -2.04
CA GLN A 326 16.77 -5.24 -3.36
C GLN A 326 18.04 -5.26 -4.23
N LYS A 327 18.91 -4.25 -4.09
CA LYS A 327 20.13 -4.11 -4.88
C LYS A 327 21.29 -4.99 -4.40
N LEU A 328 21.16 -5.62 -3.23
CA LEU A 328 22.11 -6.64 -2.80
C LEU A 328 22.22 -7.75 -3.86
N ASP A 329 23.41 -8.33 -3.94
CA ASP A 329 23.69 -9.44 -4.85
C ASP A 329 22.80 -10.64 -4.54
N GLU A 330 22.41 -11.38 -5.57
CA GLU A 330 21.74 -12.66 -5.38
C GLU A 330 22.74 -13.67 -4.82
N ALA A 331 22.33 -14.43 -3.81
CA ALA A 331 23.15 -15.48 -3.26
C ALA A 331 23.44 -16.55 -4.33
N SER A 332 24.69 -17.03 -4.36
CA SER A 332 25.12 -18.10 -5.25
C SER A 332 24.48 -19.43 -4.83
N ILE A 333 23.30 -19.71 -5.37
CA ILE A 333 22.48 -20.90 -5.10
C ILE A 333 22.21 -21.59 -6.45
N GLU A 334 22.37 -22.90 -6.52
CA GLU A 334 22.02 -23.69 -7.69
C GLU A 334 20.48 -23.76 -7.80
N LYS A 335 19.92 -23.18 -8.87
CA LYS A 335 18.47 -23.00 -9.09
C LYS A 335 17.82 -24.18 -9.79
#